data_AF-A0A7V2WNK5-F1
#
_entry.id   AF-A0A7V2WNK5-F1
#
_cell.length_a   1.000
_cell.length_b   1.000
_cell.length_c   1.000
_cell.angle_alpha   90.00
_cell.angle_beta   90.00
_cell.angle_gamma   90.00
#
_symmetry.space_group_name_H-M   'P 1'
#
loop_
_entity.id
_entity.type
_entity.pdbx_description
1 polymer ?
#
loop_
_entity_poly.entity_id
_entity_poly.type
_entity_poly.pdbx_seq_one_letter_code
_entity_poly.pdbx_strand_id
1 'polypeptide(L)' 'VVYRYLPKKPVQEFRLNRHWVRLDLAEDKARELIGALTVHSHGKVLEIGSFLGPDERKEFYRALNRALNKACISQ' A
#
# COMPACT_ATOMS: atom_id res chain seq x y z
N VAL A 1 7.30 -1.20 -9.44
CA VAL A 1 7.20 0.27 -9.59
C VAL A 1 5.74 0.66 -9.52
N VAL A 2 5.41 1.80 -8.88
CA VAL A 2 4.06 2.38 -8.84
C VAL A 2 4.10 3.76 -9.50
N TYR A 3 3.10 4.08 -10.31
CA TYR A 3 2.95 5.40 -10.93
C TYR A 3 1.74 6.10 -10.34
N ARG A 4 1.92 7.37 -9.95
CA ARG A 4 0.82 8.24 -9.54
C ARG A 4 0.59 9.29 -10.60
N TYR A 5 -0.64 9.31 -11.11
CA TYR A 5 -1.13 10.32 -12.06
C TYR A 5 -2.00 11.32 -11.32
N LEU A 6 -1.66 12.60 -11.45
CA LEU A 6 -2.44 13.71 -10.94
C LEU A 6 -2.73 14.65 -12.11
N PRO A 7 -3.93 15.22 -12.21
CA PRO A 7 -4.25 16.15 -13.29
C PRO A 7 -3.27 17.33 -13.24
N LYS A 8 -2.66 17.64 -14.39
CA LYS A 8 -1.69 18.75 -14.57
C LYS A 8 -0.37 18.64 -13.77
N LYS A 9 0.02 17.46 -13.30
CA LYS A 9 1.31 17.24 -12.60
C LYS A 9 2.15 16.19 -13.34
N PRO A 10 3.49 16.27 -13.28
CA PRO A 10 4.35 15.22 -13.80
C PRO A 10 4.06 13.88 -13.10
N VAL A 11 4.14 12.79 -13.85
CA VAL A 11 3.96 11.42 -13.34
C VAL A 11 4.97 11.18 -12.23
N GLN A 12 4.49 10.80 -11.05
CA GLN A 12 5.39 10.43 -9.97
C GLN A 12 5.64 8.92 -10.01
N GLU A 13 6.88 8.55 -10.30
CA GLU A 13 7.36 7.17 -10.20
C GLU A 13 7.82 6.88 -8.77
N PHE A 14 7.30 5.80 -8.20
CA PHE A 14 7.72 5.25 -6.91
C PHE A 14 8.34 3.88 -7.14
N ARG A 15 9.65 3.78 -6.92
CA ARG A 15 10.37 2.50 -6.87
C ARG A 15 10.25 1.91 -5.47
N LEU A 16 9.35 0.94 -5.34
CA LEU A 16 9.22 0.14 -4.13
C LEU A 16 10.35 -0.89 -4.12
N ASN A 17 11.35 -0.70 -3.25
CA ASN A 17 12.36 -1.72 -3.00
C ASN A 17 11.76 -2.82 -2.12
N ARG A 18 11.81 -4.07 -2.60
CA ARG A 18 11.18 -5.22 -1.96
C ARG A 18 11.66 -5.47 -0.53
N HIS A 19 12.92 -5.15 -0.22
CA HIS A 19 13.50 -5.42 1.10
C HIS A 19 13.01 -4.45 2.20
N TRP A 20 12.47 -3.28 1.82
CA TRP A 20 12.06 -2.23 2.77
C TRP A 20 10.64 -1.70 2.53
N VAL A 21 9.86 -2.37 1.67
CA VAL A 21 8.45 -2.00 1.51
C VAL A 21 7.69 -2.48 2.74
N ARG A 22 7.08 -1.54 3.46
CA ARG A 22 6.18 -1.87 4.58
C ARG A 22 4.78 -1.40 4.22
N LEU A 23 3.81 -2.27 4.45
CA LEU A 23 2.40 -1.93 4.34
C LEU A 23 1.88 -1.63 5.73
N ASP A 24 1.14 -0.54 5.86
CA ASP A 24 0.50 -0.13 7.09
C ASP A 24 -0.98 0.13 6.81
N LEU A 25 -1.84 -0.58 7.54
CA LEU A 25 -3.28 -0.41 7.47
C LEU A 25 -3.74 0.22 8.77
N ALA A 26 -4.29 1.42 8.68
CA ALA A 26 -4.92 2.05 9.84
C ALA A 26 -6.18 1.25 10.21
N GLU A 27 -6.09 0.36 11.21
CA GLU A 27 -7.23 -0.40 11.73
C GLU A 27 -7.51 0.05 13.16
N ASP A 28 -8.71 0.58 13.40
CA ASP A 28 -9.22 0.83 14.75
C ASP A 28 -10.00 -0.41 15.20
N LYS A 29 -9.33 -1.28 15.96
CA LYS A 29 -9.92 -2.54 16.44
C LYS A 29 -11.05 -2.33 17.45
N ALA A 30 -11.12 -1.18 18.10
CA ALA A 30 -12.17 -0.88 19.07
C ALA A 30 -13.49 -0.49 18.38
N ARG A 31 -13.41 0.05 17.16
CA ARG A 31 -14.57 0.50 16.37
C ARG A 31 -14.82 -0.33 15.11
N GLU A 32 -14.02 -1.37 14.88
CA GLU A 32 -14.04 -2.18 13.66
C GLU A 32 -13.90 -1.34 12.37
N LEU A 33 -13.16 -0.22 12.46
CA LEU A 33 -13.00 0.70 11.34
C LEU A 33 -11.69 0.43 10.59
N ILE A 34 -11.81 0.32 9.28
CA ILE A 34 -10.66 0.25 8.37
C ILE A 34 -10.44 1.62 7.73
N GLY A 35 -9.32 2.23 8.07
CA GLY A 35 -8.87 3.54 7.61
C GLY A 35 -8.01 3.47 6.35
N ALA A 36 -7.04 4.38 6.25
CA ALA A 36 -6.14 4.48 5.11
C ALA A 36 -5.15 3.31 5.05
N LEU A 37 -4.88 2.84 3.83
CA LEU A 37 -3.81 1.89 3.55
C LEU A 37 -2.61 2.66 2.99
N THR A 38 -1.48 2.57 3.67
CA THR A 38 -0.26 3.28 3.29
C THR A 38 0.90 2.32 3.00
N VAL A 39 1.70 2.67 2.01
CA VAL A 39 2.95 2.00 1.66
C VAL A 39 4.09 2.89 2.06
N HIS A 40 4.96 2.37 2.91
CA HIS A 40 6.17 3.03 3.37
C HIS A 40 7.36 2.48 2.57
N SER A 41 8.12 3.37 1.94
CA SER A 41 9.33 3.01 1.21
C SER A 41 10.36 4.13 1.24
N HIS A 42 11.56 3.85 1.75
CA HIS A 42 12.73 4.75 1.77
C HIS A 42 12.41 6.22 2.07
N GLY A 43 11.68 6.45 3.18
CA GLY A 43 11.29 7.78 3.66
C GLY A 43 10.06 8.40 2.98
N LYS A 44 9.42 7.71 2.03
CA LYS A 44 8.17 8.13 1.39
C LYS A 44 7.01 7.28 1.89
N VAL A 45 5.89 7.94 2.18
CA VAL A 45 4.62 7.31 2.51
C VAL A 45 3.65 7.60 1.37
N LEU A 46 3.08 6.54 0.80
CA LEU A 46 2.10 6.62 -0.27
C LEU A 46 0.80 5.96 0.18
N GLU A 47 -0.27 6.73 0.25
CA GLU A 47 -1.61 6.16 0.42
C GLU A 47 -2.05 5.48 -0.88
N ILE A 48 -2.55 4.26 -0.76
CA ILE A 48 -3.11 3.48 -1.87
C ILE A 48 -4.48 2.92 -1.50
N GLY A 49 -5.34 2.69 -2.49
CA GLY A 49 -6.67 2.14 -2.24
C GLY A 49 -7.63 3.10 -1.55
N SER A 50 -7.38 4.42 -1.60
CA SER A 50 -8.31 5.43 -1.05
C SER A 50 -9.71 5.37 -1.66
N PHE A 51 -9.82 4.83 -2.87
CA PHE A 51 -11.09 4.60 -3.58
C PHE A 51 -11.82 3.32 -3.16
N LEU A 52 -11.16 2.41 -2.43
CA LEU A 52 -11.76 1.17 -1.95
C LEU A 52 -12.54 1.40 -0.65
N GLY A 53 -13.61 0.63 -0.45
CA GLY A 53 -14.30 0.57 0.84
C GLY A 53 -13.47 -0.08 1.95
N PRO A 54 -13.92 -0.04 3.21
CA PRO A 54 -13.17 -0.54 4.36
C PRO A 54 -12.81 -2.03 4.25
N ASP A 55 -13.78 -2.91 3.95
CA ASP A 55 -13.54 -4.34 3.76
C ASP A 55 -12.62 -4.63 2.57
N GLU A 56 -12.84 -3.94 1.45
CA GLU A 56 -11.99 -4.07 0.25
C GLU A 56 -10.54 -3.66 0.54
N ARG A 57 -10.31 -2.62 1.34
CA ARG A 57 -8.95 -2.23 1.76
C ARG A 57 -8.28 -3.32 2.56
N LYS A 58 -9.01 -4.00 3.44
CA LYS A 58 -8.48 -5.11 4.26
C LYS A 58 -8.11 -6.32 3.42
N GLU A 59 -9.00 -6.70 2.49
CA GLU A 59 -8.76 -7.77 1.51
C GLU A 59 -7.54 -7.44 0.63
N PHE A 60 -7.49 -6.22 0.11
CA PHE A 60 -6.40 -5.74 -0.72
C PHE A 60 -5.07 -5.69 0.05
N TYR A 61 -5.05 -5.21 1.30
CA TYR A 61 -3.89 -5.26 2.18
C TYR A 61 -3.36 -6.69 2.34
N ARG A 62 -4.25 -7.65 2.64
CA ARG A 62 -3.88 -9.07 2.79
C ARG A 62 -3.32 -9.65 1.50
N ALA A 63 -3.96 -9.37 0.36
CA ALA A 63 -3.52 -9.84 -0.95
C ALA A 63 -2.16 -9.27 -1.32
N LEU A 64 -1.98 -7.96 -1.16
CA LEU A 64 -0.72 -7.27 -1.48
C LEU A 64 0.41 -7.70 -0.54
N ASN A 65 0.15 -7.81 0.77
CA ASN A 65 1.14 -8.29 1.73
C ASN A 65 1.60 -9.72 1.39
N ARG A 66 0.66 -10.61 1.04
CA ARG A 66 0.99 -11.97 0.60
C ARG A 66 1.79 -11.96 -0.71
N ALA A 67 1.39 -11.16 -1.68
CA ALA A 67 2.09 -11.04 -2.96
C ALA A 67 3.52 -10.56 -2.75
N LEU A 68 3.75 -9.57 -1.88
CA LEU A 68 5.08 -9.04 -1.53
C LEU A 68 5.95 -10.08 -0.79
N ASN A 69 5.37 -10.86 0.12
CA ASN A 69 6.10 -11.92 0.84
C ASN A 69 6.45 -13.09 -0.09
N LYS A 70 5.51 -13.57 -0.91
CA LYS A 70 5.74 -14.68 -1.87
C LYS A 70 6.83 -14.32 -2.89
N ALA A 71 6.79 -13.08 -3.33
CA ALA A 71 7.81 -12.46 -4.16
C ALA A 71 9.23 -12.56 -3.57
N CYS A 72 9.38 -12.50 -2.25
CA CYS A 72 10.67 -12.56 -1.57
C CYS A 72 11.31 -13.96 -1.53
N ILE A 73 10.56 -15.03 -1.82
CA ILE A 73 11.00 -16.44 -1.69
C ILE A 73 11.68 -16.96 -2.98
N SER A 74 11.91 -16.13 -3.98
CA SER A 74 12.42 -16.56 -5.30
C SER A 74 13.72 -15.85 -5.74
N GLN A 75 14.63 -15.56 -4.80
CA GLN A 75 16.00 -15.13 -5.11
C GLN A 75 17.02 -16.08 -4.51
#